data_AF-A0A6A5XYA8-F1
#
_entry.id   AF-A0A6A5XYA8-F1
#
_cell.length_a   1.000
_cell.length_b   1.000
_cell.length_c   1.000
_cell.angle_alpha   90.00
_cell.angle_beta   90.00
_cell.angle_gamma   90.00
#
_symmetry.space_group_name_H-M   'P 1'
#
loop_
_entity.id
_entity.type
_entity.pdbx_description
1 polymer ?
#
loop_
_entity_poly.entity_id
_entity_poly.type
_entity_poly.pdbx_seq_one_letter_code
_entity_poly.pdbx_strand_id
1 'polypeptide(L)'
;MVPSQSEDVKRKATQPLDPGSPPKRVKQSSESPSEEEKPARPPAKRIVPFPEKPAVIEEREGEIEFRVVNNDGRRDSTIILTGLKCIFQKQLPKMPKDYIARLVYDRTHMSIAIVKKPLEVVGGITYRPFRGRQFAEIVFCAISSDQQVKGYGAHLMSHLKDYVKATSDVMHFLTYADNYAIGYFKKQGFTKEITLEKSRWMGYIKDYEGGTIMQCSMVPKIRYLESGRMLLKQKECANAKIRSVSKSFVVHQPPAQWKNGVTKIDPLTIPAIKASGWSPDMDEMARAPRHGPNHLPLLHLLTHLQNNSNAWPFQQPVNKDEVLDYYEVITSPMDLATMEEKLNNDKYPTVEEFIHDAQLVFTNCKKYNGEGSVYVKAAGRLEREMWRRIKEVPEWSHLESELGGK
;
A
#
# COMPACT_ATOMS: atom_id res chain seq x y z
N MET A 1 83.64 -21.89 24.35
CA MET A 1 84.59 -21.12 23.52
C MET A 1 84.02 -19.74 23.30
N VAL A 2 84.60 -18.74 23.97
CA VAL A 2 84.48 -17.30 23.66
C VAL A 2 85.63 -16.98 22.67
N PRO A 3 85.63 -15.87 21.90
CA PRO A 3 85.96 -14.52 22.41
C PRO A 3 84.99 -13.43 21.88
N SER A 4 84.48 -12.47 22.65
CA SER A 4 85.09 -11.29 23.29
C SER A 4 85.69 -10.27 22.31
N GLN A 5 85.05 -9.10 22.20
CA GLN A 5 85.74 -7.80 22.16
C GLN A 5 84.92 -6.78 22.96
N SER A 6 85.66 -6.00 23.74
CA SER A 6 85.23 -4.98 24.69
C SER A 6 86.05 -3.73 24.42
N GLU A 7 85.47 -2.53 24.48
CA GLU A 7 86.22 -1.32 24.82
C GLU A 7 85.40 -0.37 25.71
N ASP A 8 86.15 0.24 26.63
CA ASP A 8 85.83 1.09 27.78
C ASP A 8 85.27 2.49 27.44
N VAL A 9 84.68 3.18 28.43
CA VAL A 9 85.26 4.39 29.08
C VAL A 9 84.32 4.99 30.15
N LYS A 10 84.91 5.30 31.32
CA LYS A 10 84.34 5.86 32.57
C LYS A 10 84.22 7.41 32.57
N ARG A 11 83.28 7.98 33.37
CA ARG A 11 83.56 8.91 34.52
C ARG A 11 82.28 9.48 35.20
N LYS A 12 82.43 9.90 36.47
CA LYS A 12 81.42 10.27 37.50
C LYS A 12 81.30 11.81 37.73
N ALA A 13 80.05 12.23 38.01
CA ALA A 13 79.50 13.12 39.07
C ALA A 13 79.85 14.62 39.24
N THR A 14 78.80 15.47 39.21
CA THR A 14 78.52 16.61 40.14
C THR A 14 77.04 17.08 40.02
N GLN A 15 76.42 17.52 41.14
CA GLN A 15 74.99 17.95 41.36
C GLN A 15 74.82 19.51 41.29
N PRO A 16 73.67 20.15 41.66
CA PRO A 16 72.25 20.06 41.22
C PRO A 16 71.58 21.46 40.91
N LEU A 17 70.34 21.48 40.37
CA LEU A 17 69.14 22.30 40.77
C LEU A 17 68.08 22.36 39.63
N ASP A 18 66.80 22.23 40.03
CA ASP A 18 65.51 22.20 39.27
C ASP A 18 65.14 23.58 38.63
N PRO A 19 64.07 23.78 37.79
CA PRO A 19 62.99 22.87 37.37
C PRO A 19 62.58 22.91 35.87
N GLY A 20 61.94 21.85 35.36
CA GLY A 20 61.20 21.94 34.08
C GLY A 20 60.89 20.65 33.32
N SER A 21 59.73 20.07 33.62
CA SER A 21 58.84 19.28 32.74
C SER A 21 59.27 17.88 32.25
N PRO A 22 58.34 16.89 32.21
CA PRO A 22 58.69 15.47 32.32
C PRO A 22 58.76 14.74 30.97
N PRO A 23 59.64 13.72 30.81
CA PRO A 23 59.47 12.73 29.77
C PRO A 23 59.25 11.30 30.30
N LYS A 24 58.30 10.63 29.65
CA LYS A 24 58.16 9.19 29.36
C LYS A 24 58.77 8.17 30.35
N ARG A 25 57.91 7.40 31.01
CA ARG A 25 58.26 6.15 31.70
C ARG A 25 57.69 4.94 30.97
N VAL A 26 58.53 3.94 30.71
CA VAL A 26 58.14 2.57 30.39
C VAL A 26 58.58 1.64 31.53
N LYS A 27 57.66 0.72 31.86
CA LYS A 27 57.75 -0.56 32.59
C LYS A 27 57.77 -0.63 34.13
N GLN A 28 56.63 -1.15 34.62
CA GLN A 28 56.42 -2.39 35.41
C GLN A 28 57.01 -2.49 36.83
N SER A 29 56.14 -2.67 37.84
CA SER A 29 55.77 -3.97 38.44
C SER A 29 54.99 -3.80 39.78
N SER A 30 54.17 -4.82 40.11
CA SER A 30 53.50 -5.17 41.40
C SER A 30 52.50 -4.20 42.04
N GLU A 31 51.38 -4.57 42.67
CA GLU A 31 50.50 -5.77 42.72
C GLU A 31 49.24 -5.34 43.53
N SER A 32 48.03 -5.70 43.05
CA SER A 32 46.71 -5.84 43.75
C SER A 32 46.00 -4.58 44.32
N PRO A 33 44.65 -4.49 44.41
CA PRO A 33 43.64 -5.57 44.39
C PRO A 33 42.48 -5.39 43.39
N SER A 34 41.79 -6.50 43.12
CA SER A 34 40.45 -6.67 42.52
C SER A 34 39.69 -5.39 42.13
N GLU A 35 39.67 -5.06 40.83
CA GLU A 35 38.66 -4.16 40.27
C GLU A 35 37.38 -4.96 39.99
N GLU A 36 36.31 -4.56 40.66
CA GLU A 36 34.93 -4.93 40.36
C GLU A 36 34.67 -4.85 38.85
N GLU A 37 34.07 -5.92 38.29
CA GLU A 37 33.53 -5.91 36.93
C GLU A 37 32.54 -4.75 36.81
N LYS A 38 32.97 -3.66 36.15
CA LYS A 38 32.06 -2.61 35.71
C LYS A 38 30.99 -3.26 34.83
N PRO A 39 29.69 -3.09 35.12
CA PRO A 39 28.64 -3.69 34.30
C PRO A 39 28.79 -3.18 32.87
N ALA A 40 28.87 -4.12 31.93
CA ALA A 40 28.94 -3.83 30.51
C ALA A 40 27.84 -2.82 30.15
N ARG A 41 28.22 -1.68 29.55
CA ARG A 41 27.24 -0.69 29.09
C ARG A 41 26.21 -1.41 28.22
N PRO A 42 24.90 -1.23 28.45
CA PRO A 42 23.88 -1.86 27.63
C PRO A 42 24.13 -1.48 26.16
N PRO A 43 23.94 -2.42 25.22
CA PRO A 43 24.17 -2.16 23.80
C PRO A 43 23.37 -0.91 23.39
N ALA A 44 24.05 0.03 22.73
CA ALA A 44 23.43 1.27 22.28
C ALA A 44 22.14 0.95 21.51
N LYS A 45 21.01 1.50 21.97
CA LYS A 45 19.71 1.27 21.33
C LYS A 45 19.79 1.80 19.90
N ARG A 46 19.73 0.90 18.91
CA ARG A 46 19.67 1.28 17.50
C ARG A 46 18.36 2.00 17.24
N ILE A 47 18.44 3.31 16.99
CA ILE A 47 17.28 4.11 16.59
C ILE A 47 17.03 3.85 15.11
N VAL A 48 15.83 3.38 14.78
CA VAL A 48 15.40 3.15 13.39
C VAL A 48 14.67 4.41 12.93
N PRO A 49 15.14 5.09 11.86
CA PRO A 49 14.48 6.28 11.36
C PRO A 49 13.08 5.93 10.85
N PHE A 50 12.11 6.77 11.18
CA PHE A 50 10.75 6.64 10.68
C PHE A 50 10.43 7.86 9.81
N PRO A 51 10.29 7.70 8.48
CA PRO A 51 9.95 8.81 7.60
C PRO A 51 8.50 9.23 7.88
N GLU A 52 8.34 10.47 8.31
CA GLU A 52 7.02 11.05 8.58
C GLU A 52 6.45 11.71 7.32
N LYS A 53 5.12 11.63 7.19
CA LYS A 53 4.41 12.29 6.08
C LYS A 53 4.24 13.78 6.37
N PRO A 54 4.17 14.64 5.35
CA PRO A 54 3.98 16.08 5.52
C PRO A 54 2.82 16.44 6.47
N ALA A 55 1.66 15.79 6.31
CA ALA A 55 0.50 16.02 7.17
C ALA A 55 0.76 15.80 8.68
N VAL A 56 1.62 14.84 9.03
CA VAL A 56 1.98 14.54 10.43
C VAL A 56 2.91 15.62 10.98
N ILE A 57 3.80 16.13 10.14
CA ILE A 57 4.74 17.20 10.48
C ILE A 57 3.96 18.51 10.69
N GLU A 58 3.08 18.87 9.73
CA GLU A 58 2.24 20.07 9.81
C GLU A 58 1.32 20.04 11.06
N GLU A 59 0.78 18.88 11.45
CA GLU A 59 0.01 18.75 12.70
C GLU A 59 0.88 18.96 13.94
N ARG A 60 2.08 18.36 13.98
CA ARG A 60 2.99 18.50 15.12
C ARG A 60 3.48 19.94 15.30
N GLU A 61 3.73 20.64 14.19
CA GLU A 61 4.10 22.05 14.18
C GLU A 61 2.91 22.96 14.54
N GLY A 62 1.70 22.41 14.54
CA GLY A 62 0.48 23.12 14.88
C GLY A 62 -0.05 24.01 13.76
N GLU A 63 0.38 23.76 12.51
CA GLU A 63 -0.11 24.41 11.30
C GLU A 63 -1.53 23.95 10.97
N ILE A 64 -1.78 22.65 11.16
CA ILE A 64 -3.10 22.03 11.01
C ILE A 64 -3.57 21.39 12.31
N GLU A 65 -4.88 21.25 12.43
CA GLU A 65 -5.54 20.53 13.52
C GLU A 65 -6.76 19.76 13.00
N PHE A 66 -7.13 18.71 13.73
CA PHE A 66 -8.29 17.88 13.43
C PHE A 66 -9.42 18.22 14.40
N ARG A 67 -10.52 18.76 13.90
CA ARG A 67 -11.69 19.13 14.72
C ARG A 67 -12.90 18.30 14.35
N VAL A 68 -13.53 17.71 15.35
CA VAL A 68 -14.83 17.05 15.21
C VAL A 68 -15.92 18.05 15.54
N VAL A 69 -16.81 18.30 14.59
CA VAL A 69 -17.89 19.28 14.67
C VAL A 69 -19.21 18.66 14.25
N ASN A 70 -20.31 19.21 14.76
CA ASN A 70 -21.67 18.94 14.33
C ASN A 70 -22.47 20.25 14.33
N ASN A 71 -23.72 20.22 13.88
CA ASN A 71 -24.58 21.40 13.93
C ASN A 71 -25.12 21.64 15.35
N ASP A 72 -24.26 22.18 16.21
CA ASP A 72 -24.51 22.54 17.61
C ASP A 72 -24.93 24.01 17.81
N GLY A 73 -25.04 24.78 16.73
CA GLY A 73 -25.36 26.22 16.76
C GLY A 73 -24.19 27.13 17.13
N ARG A 74 -22.98 26.61 17.39
CA ARG A 74 -21.79 27.45 17.64
C ARG A 74 -21.23 28.00 16.33
N ARG A 75 -20.78 29.26 16.38
CA ARG A 75 -20.22 29.97 15.22
C ARG A 75 -19.06 29.21 14.57
N ASP A 76 -18.13 28.70 15.36
CA ASP A 76 -16.95 27.98 14.86
C ASP A 76 -17.35 26.68 14.13
N SER A 77 -18.28 25.92 14.71
CA SER A 77 -18.83 24.72 14.08
C SER A 77 -19.52 25.07 12.75
N THR A 78 -20.30 26.14 12.70
CA THR A 78 -20.96 26.60 11.48
C THR A 78 -19.95 26.99 10.40
N ILE A 79 -18.87 27.70 10.75
CA ILE A 79 -17.81 28.08 9.80
C ILE A 79 -17.17 26.83 9.20
N ILE A 80 -16.79 25.87 10.05
CA ILE A 80 -16.15 24.62 9.62
C ILE A 80 -17.09 23.80 8.73
N LEU A 81 -18.35 23.62 9.14
CA LEU A 81 -19.36 22.91 8.35
C LEU A 81 -19.63 23.59 7.01
N THR A 82 -19.64 24.93 6.99
CA THR A 82 -19.78 25.69 5.73
C THR A 82 -18.60 25.46 4.80
N GLY A 83 -17.38 25.47 5.34
CA GLY A 83 -16.16 25.16 4.58
C GLY A 83 -16.18 23.75 4.00
N LEU A 84 -16.54 22.75 4.81
CA LEU A 84 -16.70 21.37 4.38
C LEU A 84 -17.75 21.22 3.28
N LYS A 85 -18.93 21.83 3.46
CA LYS A 85 -19.99 21.87 2.44
C LYS A 85 -19.45 22.37 1.11
N CYS A 86 -18.71 23.48 1.11
CA CYS A 86 -18.13 24.06 -0.10
C CYS A 86 -17.10 23.11 -0.76
N ILE A 87 -16.27 22.42 0.03
CA ILE A 87 -15.32 21.42 -0.49
C ILE A 87 -16.07 20.24 -1.10
N PHE A 88 -17.03 19.65 -0.37
CA PHE A 88 -17.81 18.52 -0.88
C PHE A 88 -18.56 18.88 -2.16
N GLN A 89 -19.17 20.06 -2.25
CA GLN A 89 -19.85 20.53 -3.47
C GLN A 89 -18.92 20.69 -4.67
N LYS A 90 -17.63 20.99 -4.45
CA LYS A 90 -16.62 21.09 -5.51
C LYS A 90 -16.04 19.73 -5.89
N GLN A 91 -15.72 18.89 -4.90
CA GLN A 91 -15.02 17.61 -5.09
C GLN A 91 -15.97 16.46 -5.46
N LEU A 92 -17.27 16.58 -5.17
CA LEU A 92 -18.29 15.56 -5.45
C LEU A 92 -19.35 16.12 -6.43
N PRO A 93 -19.00 16.39 -7.70
CA PRO A 93 -19.89 17.05 -8.65
C PRO A 93 -21.13 16.21 -9.01
N LYS A 94 -21.09 14.89 -8.80
CA LYS A 94 -22.23 13.98 -9.01
C LYS A 94 -23.28 14.08 -7.90
N MET A 95 -22.96 14.69 -6.75
CA MET A 95 -23.86 14.81 -5.62
C MET A 95 -24.60 16.17 -5.68
N PRO A 96 -25.94 16.20 -5.56
CA PRO A 96 -26.69 17.45 -5.57
C PRO A 96 -26.25 18.40 -4.45
N LYS A 97 -26.10 19.69 -4.76
CA LYS A 97 -25.58 20.69 -3.82
C LYS A 97 -26.44 20.84 -2.56
N ASP A 98 -27.76 20.79 -2.72
CA ASP A 98 -28.73 20.88 -1.62
C ASP A 98 -28.72 19.62 -0.77
N TYR A 99 -28.49 18.47 -1.38
CA TYR A 99 -28.34 17.20 -0.67
C TYR A 99 -27.12 17.22 0.24
N ILE A 100 -25.96 17.69 -0.27
CA ILE A 100 -24.74 17.87 0.54
C ILE A 100 -25.02 18.82 1.70
N ALA A 101 -25.58 20.00 1.43
CA ALA A 101 -25.85 20.99 2.46
C ALA A 101 -26.78 20.44 3.56
N ARG A 102 -27.86 19.74 3.17
CA ARG A 102 -28.81 19.14 4.10
C ARG A 102 -28.15 18.15 5.04
N LEU A 103 -27.28 17.26 4.54
CA LEU A 103 -26.63 16.25 5.38
C LEU A 103 -25.46 16.80 6.21
N VAL A 104 -24.67 17.74 5.68
CA VAL A 104 -23.58 18.37 6.44
C VAL A 104 -24.12 19.16 7.63
N TYR A 105 -25.27 19.83 7.48
CA TYR A 105 -25.92 20.56 8.58
C TYR A 105 -26.91 19.73 9.40
N ASP A 106 -27.09 18.45 9.08
CA ASP A 106 -27.97 17.57 9.84
C ASP A 106 -27.38 17.28 11.23
N ARG A 107 -28.19 17.41 12.28
CA ARG A 107 -27.73 17.25 13.67
C ARG A 107 -27.36 15.82 14.04
N THR A 108 -27.82 14.83 13.28
CA THR A 108 -27.49 13.41 13.47
C THR A 108 -26.18 13.03 12.77
N HIS A 109 -25.62 13.92 11.95
CA HIS A 109 -24.34 13.74 11.29
C HIS A 109 -23.23 14.45 12.07
N MET A 110 -22.04 13.86 12.01
CA MET A 110 -20.82 14.41 12.58
C MET A 110 -19.81 14.60 11.45
N SER A 111 -18.96 15.62 11.57
CA SER A 111 -17.89 15.86 10.61
C SER A 111 -16.56 15.98 11.32
N ILE A 112 -15.54 15.28 10.84
CA ILE A 112 -14.15 15.54 11.22
C ILE A 112 -13.50 16.35 10.10
N ALA A 113 -12.95 17.51 10.46
CA ALA A 113 -12.36 18.47 9.53
C ALA A 113 -10.87 18.64 9.82
N ILE A 114 -10.10 18.80 8.75
CA ILE A 114 -8.74 19.33 8.80
C ILE A 114 -8.85 20.84 8.70
N VAL A 115 -8.39 21.54 9.73
CA VAL A 115 -8.42 23.00 9.81
C VAL A 115 -6.99 23.51 9.85
N LYS A 116 -6.64 24.42 8.94
CA LYS A 116 -5.40 25.17 8.97
C LYS A 116 -5.64 26.51 9.67
N LYS A 117 -4.70 26.94 10.51
CA LYS A 117 -4.86 28.20 11.26
C LYS A 117 -4.95 29.41 10.30
N PRO A 118 -5.83 30.41 10.60
CA PRO A 118 -6.66 30.51 11.80
C PRO A 118 -7.95 29.68 11.77
N LEU A 119 -8.58 29.42 10.61
CA LEU A 119 -9.85 28.67 10.50
C LEU A 119 -10.16 28.21 9.05
N GLU A 120 -9.13 27.94 8.26
CA GLU A 120 -9.28 27.49 6.87
C GLU A 120 -9.54 25.98 6.82
N VAL A 121 -10.63 25.56 6.18
CA VAL A 121 -10.95 24.14 6.04
C VAL A 121 -10.22 23.56 4.81
N VAL A 122 -9.43 22.52 5.03
CA VAL A 122 -8.67 21.83 3.97
C VAL A 122 -9.41 20.61 3.41
N GLY A 123 -10.21 19.96 4.24
CA GLY A 123 -10.97 18.76 3.88
C GLY A 123 -11.60 18.11 5.09
N GLY A 124 -12.36 17.05 4.87
CA GLY A 124 -13.03 16.36 5.97
C GLY A 124 -13.80 15.12 5.56
N ILE A 125 -14.31 14.44 6.60
CA ILE A 125 -15.22 13.32 6.47
C ILE A 125 -16.48 13.64 7.26
N THR A 126 -17.64 13.58 6.60
CA THR A 126 -18.95 13.58 7.27
C THR A 126 -19.43 12.14 7.39
N TYR A 127 -19.79 11.75 8.61
CA TYR A 127 -20.26 10.40 8.93
C TYR A 127 -21.47 10.45 9.86
N ARG A 128 -22.28 9.39 9.83
CA ARG A 128 -23.45 9.20 10.67
C ARG A 128 -23.28 7.95 11.54
N PRO A 129 -23.05 8.10 12.86
CA PRO A 129 -22.94 6.96 13.76
C PRO A 129 -24.31 6.36 14.10
N PHE A 130 -24.44 5.03 14.02
CA PHE A 130 -25.64 4.30 14.44
C PHE A 130 -25.40 3.61 15.78
N ARG A 131 -25.71 4.32 16.87
CA ARG A 131 -25.54 3.83 18.25
C ARG A 131 -26.25 2.50 18.47
N GLY A 132 -25.59 1.55 19.14
CA GLY A 132 -26.13 0.22 19.41
C GLY A 132 -26.09 -0.74 18.21
N ARG A 133 -25.70 -0.26 17.02
CA ARG A 133 -25.48 -1.09 15.82
C ARG A 133 -24.00 -1.27 15.51
N GLN A 134 -23.10 -0.68 16.30
CA GLN A 134 -21.64 -0.76 16.17
C GLN A 134 -21.08 -0.39 14.78
N PHE A 135 -21.82 0.38 13.98
CA PHE A 135 -21.35 0.88 12.69
C PHE A 135 -21.65 2.37 12.50
N ALA A 136 -20.88 3.01 11.63
CA ALA A 136 -21.17 4.35 11.14
C ALA A 136 -21.12 4.37 9.61
N GLU A 137 -22.00 5.17 9.02
CA GLU A 137 -22.01 5.45 7.59
C GLU A 137 -21.07 6.62 7.29
N ILE A 138 -20.10 6.44 6.41
CA ILE A 138 -19.34 7.55 5.84
C ILE A 138 -20.14 8.08 4.65
N VAL A 139 -20.61 9.31 4.79
CA VAL A 139 -21.49 9.97 3.80
C VAL A 139 -20.65 10.74 2.79
N PHE A 140 -19.70 11.54 3.27
CA PHE A 140 -18.81 12.33 2.42
C PHE A 140 -17.37 12.20 2.90
N CYS A 141 -16.44 12.12 1.95
CA CYS A 141 -15.00 12.13 2.22
C CYS A 141 -14.31 12.88 1.07
N ALA A 142 -13.73 14.04 1.36
CA ALA A 142 -13.02 14.82 0.35
C ALA A 142 -11.95 15.71 0.97
N ILE A 143 -10.88 15.93 0.20
CA ILE A 143 -9.81 16.89 0.48
C ILE A 143 -9.76 17.87 -0.69
N SER A 144 -9.51 19.14 -0.40
CA SER A 144 -9.35 20.17 -1.43
C SER A 144 -8.24 19.80 -2.41
N SER A 145 -8.48 20.01 -3.71
CA SER A 145 -7.60 19.53 -4.80
C SER A 145 -6.16 20.04 -4.70
N ASP A 146 -5.98 21.27 -4.23
CA ASP A 146 -4.68 21.93 -4.04
C ASP A 146 -3.85 21.30 -2.91
N GLN A 147 -4.50 20.57 -1.99
CA GLN A 147 -3.86 19.92 -0.85
C GLN A 147 -3.82 18.39 -0.99
N GLN A 148 -4.23 17.84 -2.14
CA GLN A 148 -4.11 16.41 -2.41
C GLN A 148 -2.62 16.01 -2.48
N VAL A 149 -2.32 14.71 -2.32
CA VAL A 149 -0.95 14.13 -2.34
C VAL A 149 -0.10 14.34 -1.07
N LYS A 150 -0.41 15.30 -0.19
CA LYS A 150 0.31 15.47 1.10
C LYS A 150 0.06 14.38 2.16
N GLY A 151 -0.81 13.42 1.85
CA GLY A 151 -1.19 12.34 2.76
C GLY A 151 -2.36 12.66 3.69
N TYR A 152 -3.03 13.80 3.51
CA TYR A 152 -4.14 14.24 4.36
C TYR A 152 -5.29 13.24 4.47
N GLY A 153 -5.72 12.62 3.36
CA GLY A 153 -6.83 11.65 3.41
C GLY A 153 -6.53 10.46 4.34
N ALA A 154 -5.32 9.87 4.21
CA ALA A 154 -4.93 8.75 5.07
C ALA A 154 -4.77 9.16 6.54
N HIS A 155 -4.27 10.38 6.79
CA HIS A 155 -4.12 10.92 8.14
C HIS A 155 -5.49 11.19 8.79
N LEU A 156 -6.41 11.80 8.03
CA LEU A 156 -7.79 12.06 8.42
C LEU A 156 -8.57 10.78 8.75
N MET A 157 -8.42 9.73 7.92
CA MET A 157 -9.06 8.44 8.19
C MET A 157 -8.48 7.78 9.45
N SER A 158 -7.19 7.94 9.72
CA SER A 158 -6.55 7.43 10.94
C SER A 158 -7.08 8.14 12.19
N HIS A 159 -7.19 9.48 12.12
CA HIS A 159 -7.83 10.29 13.15
C HIS A 159 -9.29 9.88 13.38
N LEU A 160 -10.08 9.71 12.31
CA LEU A 160 -11.47 9.27 12.40
C LEU A 160 -11.59 7.92 13.12
N LYS A 161 -10.79 6.93 12.72
CA LYS A 161 -10.79 5.59 13.33
C LYS A 161 -10.45 5.64 14.81
N ASP A 162 -9.38 6.35 15.18
CA ASP A 162 -8.95 6.46 16.57
C ASP A 162 -9.99 7.23 17.40
N TYR A 163 -10.56 8.31 16.87
CA TYR A 163 -11.61 9.10 17.53
C TYR A 163 -12.87 8.28 17.79
N VAL A 164 -13.40 7.62 16.75
CA VAL A 164 -14.66 6.88 16.84
C VAL A 164 -14.52 5.68 17.79
N LYS A 165 -13.37 4.98 17.75
CA LYS A 165 -13.07 3.90 18.70
C LYS A 165 -12.96 4.37 20.15
N ALA A 166 -12.44 5.58 20.37
CA ALA A 166 -12.26 6.12 21.71
C ALA A 166 -13.56 6.69 22.30
N THR A 167 -14.52 7.09 21.46
CA THR A 167 -15.71 7.84 21.88
C THR A 167 -17.03 7.08 21.70
N SER A 168 -17.03 5.92 21.05
CA SER A 168 -18.25 5.15 20.75
C SER A 168 -17.99 3.65 20.67
N ASP A 169 -19.07 2.87 20.51
CA ASP A 169 -19.07 1.42 20.28
C ASP A 169 -18.89 1.02 18.80
N VAL A 170 -18.69 1.99 17.91
CA VAL A 170 -18.58 1.78 16.47
C VAL A 170 -17.25 1.08 16.15
N MET A 171 -17.36 -0.06 15.48
CA MET A 171 -16.22 -0.87 15.02
C MET A 171 -16.21 -1.08 13.50
N HIS A 172 -17.28 -0.70 12.82
CA HIS A 172 -17.42 -0.86 11.37
C HIS A 172 -17.76 0.47 10.71
N PHE A 173 -17.12 0.75 9.57
CA PHE A 173 -17.57 1.80 8.66
C PHE A 173 -18.19 1.18 7.42
N LEU A 174 -19.33 1.72 7.00
CA LEU A 174 -19.95 1.44 5.71
C LEU A 174 -19.94 2.71 4.88
N THR A 175 -19.68 2.58 3.58
CA THR A 175 -19.68 3.71 2.65
C THR A 175 -20.08 3.25 1.26
N TYR A 176 -20.76 4.10 0.52
CA TYR A 176 -20.82 3.97 -0.94
C TYR A 176 -19.66 4.76 -1.54
N ALA A 177 -18.72 4.05 -2.17
CA ALA A 177 -17.58 4.64 -2.84
C ALA A 177 -17.87 4.77 -4.34
N ASP A 178 -17.52 5.91 -4.93
CA ASP A 178 -17.47 6.02 -6.39
C ASP A 178 -16.27 5.22 -6.94
N ASN A 179 -16.30 4.90 -8.23
CA ASN A 179 -15.25 4.09 -8.87
C ASN A 179 -13.84 4.69 -8.71
N TYR A 180 -13.73 6.02 -8.62
CA TYR A 180 -12.46 6.72 -8.44
C TYR A 180 -11.93 6.63 -7.01
N ALA A 181 -12.79 6.55 -5.98
CA ALA A 181 -12.36 6.43 -4.58
C ALA A 181 -12.17 4.99 -4.08
N ILE A 182 -12.59 3.96 -4.82
CA ILE A 182 -12.39 2.55 -4.41
C ILE A 182 -10.93 2.27 -4.04
N GLY A 183 -9.97 2.76 -4.83
CA GLY A 183 -8.54 2.58 -4.55
C GLY A 183 -8.09 3.26 -3.25
N TYR A 184 -8.66 4.42 -2.93
CA TYR A 184 -8.41 5.10 -1.65
C TYR A 184 -8.98 4.28 -0.48
N PHE A 185 -10.25 3.88 -0.54
CA PHE A 185 -10.91 3.13 0.51
C PHE A 185 -10.25 1.75 0.73
N LYS A 186 -9.86 1.04 -0.34
CA LYS A 186 -9.07 -0.19 -0.23
C LYS A 186 -7.77 0.02 0.57
N LYS A 187 -7.02 1.08 0.27
CA LYS A 187 -5.80 1.45 1.03
C LYS A 187 -6.09 1.80 2.50
N GLN A 188 -7.30 2.25 2.81
CA GLN A 188 -7.77 2.47 4.17
C GLN A 188 -8.35 1.22 4.83
N GLY A 189 -8.25 0.04 4.22
CA GLY A 189 -8.75 -1.22 4.80
C GLY A 189 -10.26 -1.42 4.63
N PHE A 190 -10.85 -0.83 3.59
CA PHE A 190 -12.20 -1.18 3.16
C PHE A 190 -12.17 -2.33 2.13
N THR A 191 -13.16 -3.19 2.19
CA THR A 191 -13.41 -4.28 1.24
C THR A 191 -14.82 -4.15 0.65
N LYS A 192 -15.05 -4.74 -0.53
CA LYS A 192 -16.38 -4.86 -1.12
C LYS A 192 -17.23 -5.93 -0.42
N GLU A 193 -16.57 -6.84 0.31
CA GLU A 193 -17.24 -7.91 1.05
C GLU A 193 -17.85 -7.38 2.35
N ILE A 194 -19.18 -7.37 2.42
CA ILE A 194 -19.90 -6.88 3.60
C ILE A 194 -20.15 -8.05 4.55
N THR A 195 -19.30 -8.16 5.56
CA THR A 195 -19.42 -9.19 6.62
C THR A 195 -20.38 -8.80 7.73
N LEU A 196 -20.77 -7.52 7.81
CA LEU A 196 -21.76 -7.06 8.77
C LEU A 196 -23.16 -7.56 8.38
N GLU A 197 -23.86 -8.18 9.33
CA GLU A 197 -25.20 -8.75 9.12
C GLU A 197 -26.18 -7.73 8.51
N LYS A 198 -26.89 -8.12 7.45
CA LYS A 198 -27.80 -7.24 6.69
C LYS A 198 -28.84 -6.55 7.58
N SER A 199 -29.40 -7.24 8.58
CA SER A 199 -30.37 -6.67 9.54
C SER A 199 -29.84 -5.45 10.32
N ARG A 200 -28.50 -5.34 10.46
CA ARG A 200 -27.85 -4.26 11.19
C ARG A 200 -27.72 -2.98 10.37
N TRP A 201 -27.68 -3.03 9.04
CA TRP A 201 -27.39 -1.85 8.22
C TRP A 201 -28.36 -1.61 7.06
N MET A 202 -29.02 -2.66 6.56
CA MET A 202 -29.96 -2.56 5.44
C MET A 202 -31.16 -1.70 5.84
N GLY A 203 -31.47 -0.69 5.01
CA GLY A 203 -32.50 0.31 5.28
C GLY A 203 -32.07 1.49 6.19
N TYR A 204 -30.86 1.46 6.75
CA TYR A 204 -30.33 2.54 7.59
C TYR A 204 -29.43 3.50 6.83
N ILE A 205 -28.61 2.95 5.93
CA ILE A 205 -27.71 3.71 5.05
C ILE A 205 -28.42 4.13 3.78
N LYS A 206 -27.89 5.15 3.10
CA LYS A 206 -28.44 5.62 1.83
C LYS A 206 -27.76 4.89 0.66
N ASP A 207 -28.59 4.39 -0.25
CA ASP A 207 -28.13 3.81 -1.51
C ASP A 207 -27.83 4.95 -2.49
N TYR A 208 -26.65 4.91 -3.10
CA TYR A 208 -26.24 5.87 -4.11
C TYR A 208 -26.09 5.15 -5.45
N GLU A 209 -26.81 5.62 -6.46
CA GLU A 209 -26.74 5.09 -7.81
C GLU A 209 -25.31 5.19 -8.36
N GLY A 210 -24.77 4.07 -8.83
CA GLY A 210 -23.39 3.98 -9.33
C GLY A 210 -22.30 3.99 -8.25
N GLY A 211 -22.65 3.92 -6.97
CA GLY A 211 -21.71 3.70 -5.88
C GLY A 211 -21.52 2.22 -5.57
N THR A 212 -20.28 1.82 -5.24
CA THR A 212 -19.98 0.48 -4.71
C THR A 212 -20.01 0.52 -3.19
N ILE A 213 -20.86 -0.30 -2.55
CA ILE A 213 -20.84 -0.45 -1.10
C ILE A 213 -19.51 -1.08 -0.65
N MET A 214 -18.91 -0.52 0.40
CA MET A 214 -17.66 -1.01 0.98
C MET A 214 -17.71 -0.97 2.51
N GLN A 215 -17.10 -1.98 3.14
CA GLN A 215 -17.00 -2.11 4.59
C GLN A 215 -15.54 -2.01 5.06
N CYS A 216 -15.30 -1.25 6.14
CA CYS A 216 -14.06 -1.32 6.91
C CYS A 216 -14.36 -1.86 8.32
N SER A 217 -13.73 -2.96 8.69
CA SER A 217 -13.74 -3.48 10.06
C SER A 217 -12.48 -3.02 10.78
N MET A 218 -12.64 -2.24 11.85
CA MET A 218 -11.52 -1.71 12.61
C MET A 218 -10.88 -2.79 13.49
N VAL A 219 -9.56 -2.72 13.65
CA VAL A 219 -8.81 -3.64 14.51
C VAL A 219 -8.83 -3.10 15.95
N PRO A 220 -9.27 -3.87 16.96
CA PRO A 220 -9.50 -3.36 18.31
C PRO A 220 -8.25 -2.79 19.00
N LYS A 221 -7.14 -3.51 18.95
CA LYS A 221 -5.94 -3.22 19.79
C LYS A 221 -4.95 -2.22 19.20
N ILE A 222 -5.26 -1.59 18.07
CA ILE A 222 -4.34 -0.66 17.39
C ILE A 222 -4.80 0.78 17.50
N ARG A 223 -3.82 1.69 17.62
CA ARG A 223 -3.97 3.11 17.37
C ARG A 223 -3.50 3.39 15.93
N TYR A 224 -4.41 3.79 15.06
CA TYR A 224 -4.16 3.95 13.64
C TYR A 224 -3.13 5.06 13.35
N LEU A 225 -3.10 6.13 14.14
CA LEU A 225 -2.07 7.18 14.04
C LEU A 225 -0.65 6.64 14.28
N GLU A 226 -0.52 5.58 15.09
CA GLU A 226 0.76 4.93 15.43
C GLU A 226 1.05 3.68 14.58
N SER A 227 0.14 3.31 13.67
CA SER A 227 0.22 2.06 12.91
C SER A 227 1.52 1.93 12.12
N GLY A 228 1.99 3.01 11.48
CA GLY A 228 3.25 3.01 10.73
C GLY A 228 4.46 2.70 11.62
N ARG A 229 4.53 3.29 12.83
CA ARG A 229 5.61 3.04 13.79
C ARG A 229 5.51 1.62 14.36
N MET A 230 4.30 1.14 14.62
CA MET A 230 4.05 -0.22 15.07
C MET A 230 4.53 -1.26 14.05
N LEU A 231 4.15 -1.10 12.78
CA LEU A 231 4.56 -2.00 11.69
C LEU A 231 6.07 -2.01 11.49
N LEU A 232 6.72 -0.84 11.58
CA LEU A 232 8.18 -0.75 11.50
C LEU A 232 8.85 -1.51 12.66
N LYS A 233 8.34 -1.37 13.89
CA LYS A 233 8.83 -2.13 15.05
C LYS A 233 8.65 -3.64 14.86
N GLN A 234 7.50 -4.08 14.36
CA GLN A 234 7.22 -5.49 14.08
C GLN A 234 8.18 -6.05 13.01
N LYS A 235 8.39 -5.30 11.92
CA LYS A 235 9.34 -5.64 10.87
C LYS A 235 10.77 -5.80 11.42
N GLU A 236 11.21 -4.86 12.24
CA GLU A 236 12.55 -4.93 12.84
C GLU A 236 12.70 -6.08 13.85
N CYS A 237 11.65 -6.41 14.59
CA CYS A 237 11.62 -7.58 15.46
C CYS A 237 11.78 -8.88 14.65
N ALA A 238 11.03 -9.02 13.55
CA ALA A 238 11.15 -10.15 12.63
C ALA A 238 12.57 -10.23 12.03
N ASN A 239 13.09 -9.10 11.55
CA ASN A 239 14.45 -9.01 10.99
C ASN A 239 15.54 -9.36 12.02
N ALA A 240 15.38 -8.96 13.29
CA ALA A 240 16.31 -9.30 14.36
C ALA A 240 16.33 -10.82 14.60
N LYS A 241 15.15 -11.48 14.62
CA LYS A 241 15.07 -12.93 14.73
C LYS A 241 15.68 -13.62 13.50
N ILE A 242 15.40 -13.14 12.30
CA ILE A 242 16.00 -13.66 11.07
C ILE A 242 17.51 -13.54 11.13
N ARG A 243 18.08 -12.38 11.51
CA ARG A 243 19.54 -12.21 11.65
C ARG A 243 20.19 -13.09 12.71
N SER A 244 19.44 -13.53 13.73
CA SER A 244 19.97 -14.45 14.74
C SER A 244 20.18 -15.88 14.23
N VAL A 245 19.51 -16.25 13.14
CA VAL A 245 19.52 -17.62 12.58
C VAL A 245 20.15 -17.64 11.19
N SER A 246 19.83 -16.65 10.36
CA SER A 246 20.29 -16.52 8.98
C SER A 246 21.71 -15.97 8.94
N LYS A 247 22.52 -16.48 8.01
CA LYS A 247 23.83 -15.91 7.65
C LYS A 247 23.78 -15.12 6.34
N SER A 248 22.59 -14.87 5.78
CA SER A 248 22.41 -14.25 4.46
C SER A 248 22.92 -12.81 4.36
N PHE A 249 23.17 -12.14 5.50
CA PHE A 249 23.75 -10.79 5.53
C PHE A 249 25.29 -10.80 5.46
N VAL A 250 25.94 -11.97 5.52
CA VAL A 250 27.39 -12.09 5.39
C VAL A 250 27.75 -11.91 3.92
N VAL A 251 28.48 -10.85 3.61
CA VAL A 251 29.03 -10.63 2.27
C VAL A 251 30.26 -11.50 2.12
N HIS A 252 30.17 -12.52 1.26
CA HIS A 252 31.29 -13.39 0.93
C HIS A 252 32.14 -12.77 -0.18
N GLN A 253 33.47 -12.87 -0.06
CA GLN A 253 34.38 -12.45 -1.13
C GLN A 253 34.21 -13.34 -2.36
N PRO A 254 34.47 -12.81 -3.58
CA PRO A 254 34.40 -13.62 -4.78
C PRO A 254 35.40 -14.79 -4.70
N PRO A 255 35.10 -15.94 -5.33
CA PRO A 255 36.00 -17.09 -5.34
C PRO A 255 37.38 -16.73 -5.90
N ALA A 256 38.45 -17.30 -5.32
CA ALA A 256 39.83 -17.03 -5.74
C ALA A 256 40.09 -17.35 -7.22
N GLN A 257 39.32 -18.28 -7.80
CA GLN A 257 39.34 -18.65 -9.21
C GLN A 257 38.95 -17.50 -10.15
N TRP A 258 38.27 -16.46 -9.64
CA TRP A 258 37.83 -15.31 -10.43
C TRP A 258 38.82 -14.15 -10.47
N LYS A 259 40.01 -14.31 -9.89
CA LYS A 259 41.04 -13.26 -9.83
C LYS A 259 41.46 -12.74 -11.21
N ASN A 260 41.40 -13.59 -12.25
CA ASN A 260 41.77 -13.28 -13.63
C ASN A 260 40.57 -13.28 -14.60
N GLY A 261 39.35 -13.14 -14.09
CA GLY A 261 38.11 -13.17 -14.87
C GLY A 261 37.12 -14.23 -14.39
N VAL A 262 35.84 -14.07 -14.75
CA VAL A 262 34.76 -14.95 -14.30
C VAL A 262 34.89 -16.31 -14.99
N THR A 263 35.08 -17.37 -14.20
CA THR A 263 35.16 -18.76 -14.67
C THR A 263 33.99 -19.56 -14.12
N LYS A 264 33.49 -20.56 -14.86
CA LYS A 264 32.38 -21.40 -14.41
C LYS A 264 32.82 -22.21 -13.19
N ILE A 265 32.10 -22.07 -12.09
CA ILE A 265 32.32 -22.83 -10.84
C ILE A 265 31.13 -23.76 -10.64
N ASP A 266 31.40 -25.00 -10.22
CA ASP A 266 30.35 -25.91 -9.77
C ASP A 266 29.78 -25.41 -8.43
N PRO A 267 28.50 -25.00 -8.37
CA PRO A 267 27.91 -24.46 -7.14
C PRO A 267 27.93 -25.45 -5.97
N LEU A 268 27.94 -26.77 -6.21
CA LEU A 268 28.00 -27.79 -5.16
C LEU A 268 29.35 -27.83 -4.43
N THR A 269 30.40 -27.28 -5.04
CA THR A 269 31.72 -27.13 -4.40
C THR A 269 31.73 -26.04 -3.34
N ILE A 270 30.72 -25.17 -3.30
CA ILE A 270 30.61 -24.08 -2.33
C ILE A 270 29.84 -24.58 -1.09
N PRO A 271 30.49 -24.71 0.09
CA PRO A 271 29.85 -25.32 1.27
C PRO A 271 28.56 -24.63 1.71
N ALA A 272 28.46 -23.31 1.51
CA ALA A 272 27.25 -22.54 1.84
C ALA A 272 26.05 -22.88 0.93
N ILE A 273 26.29 -23.09 -0.36
CA ILE A 273 25.26 -23.48 -1.35
C ILE A 273 24.81 -24.92 -1.09
N LYS A 274 25.77 -25.82 -0.82
CA LYS A 274 25.45 -27.19 -0.42
C LYS A 274 24.61 -27.23 0.88
N ALA A 275 24.95 -26.41 1.87
CA ALA A 275 24.23 -26.35 3.15
C ALA A 275 22.82 -25.73 3.03
N SER A 276 22.53 -24.93 2.00
CA SER A 276 21.19 -24.38 1.77
C SER A 276 20.22 -25.39 1.15
N GLY A 277 20.68 -26.62 0.84
CA GLY A 277 19.87 -27.61 0.12
C GLY A 277 19.63 -27.24 -1.34
N TRP A 278 20.47 -26.34 -1.90
CA TRP A 278 20.36 -25.94 -3.29
C TRP A 278 20.61 -27.13 -4.22
N SER A 279 19.78 -27.27 -5.25
CA SER A 279 19.99 -28.20 -6.35
C SER A 279 19.95 -27.46 -7.70
N PRO A 280 20.60 -28.02 -8.74
CA PRO A 280 20.47 -27.50 -10.10
C PRO A 280 19.00 -27.38 -10.54
N ASP A 281 18.16 -28.36 -10.19
CA ASP A 281 16.73 -28.35 -10.52
C ASP A 281 15.98 -27.18 -9.86
N MET A 282 16.33 -26.82 -8.62
CA MET A 282 15.76 -25.65 -7.93
C MET A 282 16.16 -24.33 -8.61
N ASP A 283 17.40 -24.23 -9.08
CA ASP A 283 17.90 -23.06 -9.82
C ASP A 283 17.24 -22.94 -11.19
N GLU A 284 17.04 -24.06 -11.88
CA GLU A 284 16.33 -24.11 -13.14
C GLU A 284 14.86 -23.69 -12.98
N MET A 285 14.17 -24.19 -11.95
CA MET A 285 12.81 -23.74 -11.60
C MET A 285 12.75 -22.26 -11.20
N ALA A 286 13.76 -21.73 -10.50
CA ALA A 286 13.81 -20.32 -10.10
C ALA A 286 14.11 -19.38 -11.27
N ARG A 287 14.86 -19.85 -12.27
CA ARG A 287 15.14 -19.12 -13.52
C ARG A 287 14.07 -19.30 -14.57
N ALA A 288 13.23 -20.33 -14.44
CA ALA A 288 12.08 -20.52 -15.31
C ALA A 288 11.22 -19.26 -15.24
N PRO A 289 10.86 -18.66 -16.38
CA PRO A 289 9.91 -17.56 -16.42
C PRO A 289 8.65 -17.99 -15.67
N ARG A 290 8.28 -17.22 -14.64
CA ARG A 290 7.08 -17.52 -13.84
C ARG A 290 5.81 -17.51 -14.70
N HIS A 291 5.84 -16.70 -15.76
CA HIS A 291 4.76 -16.55 -16.72
C HIS A 291 5.28 -16.71 -18.14
N GLY A 292 4.39 -17.04 -19.07
CA GLY A 292 4.71 -17.16 -20.49
C GLY A 292 5.22 -15.85 -21.12
N PRO A 293 5.85 -15.92 -22.31
CA PRO A 293 6.50 -14.76 -22.95
C PRO A 293 5.53 -13.59 -23.24
N ASN A 294 4.25 -13.89 -23.44
CA ASN A 294 3.22 -12.90 -23.74
C ASN A 294 2.51 -12.33 -22.50
N HIS A 295 2.82 -12.81 -21.28
CA HIS A 295 2.08 -12.41 -20.08
C HIS A 295 2.11 -10.90 -19.84
N LEU A 296 3.28 -10.27 -19.91
CA LEU A 296 3.42 -8.84 -19.66
C LEU A 296 2.72 -7.98 -20.74
N PRO A 297 2.89 -8.24 -22.04
CA PRO A 297 2.09 -7.61 -23.09
C PRO A 297 0.57 -7.78 -22.89
N LEU A 298 0.09 -8.99 -22.57
CA LEU A 298 -1.33 -9.26 -22.32
C LEU A 298 -1.85 -8.54 -21.08
N LEU A 299 -1.03 -8.44 -20.02
CA LEU A 299 -1.37 -7.71 -18.81
C LEU A 299 -1.54 -6.21 -19.08
N HIS A 300 -0.64 -5.64 -19.89
CA HIS A 300 -0.77 -4.24 -20.32
C HIS A 300 -2.03 -4.02 -21.16
N LEU A 301 -2.32 -4.93 -22.11
CA LEU A 301 -3.54 -4.86 -22.91
C LEU A 301 -4.79 -4.93 -22.02
N LEU A 302 -4.86 -5.91 -21.11
CA LEU A 302 -5.98 -6.07 -20.19
C LEU A 302 -6.16 -4.85 -19.28
N THR A 303 -5.06 -4.33 -18.72
CA THR A 303 -5.07 -3.12 -17.88
C THR A 303 -5.60 -1.91 -18.66
N HIS A 304 -5.24 -1.78 -19.94
CA HIS A 304 -5.77 -0.72 -20.79
C HIS A 304 -7.28 -0.87 -21.05
N LEU A 305 -7.74 -2.10 -21.30
CA LEU A 305 -9.17 -2.37 -21.47
C LEU A 305 -9.93 -2.06 -20.18
N GLN A 306 -9.46 -2.54 -19.02
CA GLN A 306 -10.07 -2.29 -17.72
C GLN A 306 -10.13 -0.80 -17.37
N ASN A 307 -9.12 0.01 -17.73
CA ASN A 307 -9.11 1.44 -17.43
C ASN A 307 -9.87 2.29 -18.45
N ASN A 308 -10.42 1.70 -19.52
CA ASN A 308 -11.20 2.42 -20.51
C ASN A 308 -12.55 2.86 -19.92
N SER A 309 -12.99 4.08 -20.23
CA SER A 309 -14.28 4.62 -19.75
C SER A 309 -15.50 3.81 -20.20
N ASN A 310 -15.37 3.01 -21.25
CA ASN A 310 -16.43 2.13 -21.76
C ASN A 310 -16.42 0.73 -21.15
N ALA A 311 -15.46 0.41 -20.27
CA ALA A 311 -15.33 -0.93 -19.69
C ALA A 311 -16.23 -1.19 -18.48
N TRP A 312 -16.95 -0.18 -17.98
CA TRP A 312 -17.77 -0.26 -16.78
C TRP A 312 -18.75 -1.45 -16.71
N PRO A 313 -19.39 -1.93 -17.80
CA PRO A 313 -20.29 -3.10 -17.72
C PRO A 313 -19.56 -4.44 -17.69
N PHE A 314 -18.27 -4.45 -18.06
CA PHE A 314 -17.49 -5.67 -18.30
C PHE A 314 -16.44 -5.91 -17.21
N GLN A 315 -16.41 -5.08 -16.17
CA GLN A 315 -15.41 -5.16 -15.10
C GLN A 315 -15.55 -6.42 -14.25
N GLN A 316 -16.75 -6.97 -14.13
CA GLN A 316 -17.09 -8.06 -13.23
C GLN A 316 -18.09 -9.00 -13.93
N PRO A 317 -18.22 -10.25 -13.45
CA PRO A 317 -19.26 -11.15 -13.92
C PRO A 317 -20.66 -10.54 -13.72
N VAL A 318 -21.58 -10.84 -14.63
CA VAL A 318 -22.98 -10.40 -14.50
C VAL A 318 -23.61 -11.04 -13.26
N ASN A 319 -24.21 -10.24 -12.39
CA ASN A 319 -24.81 -10.76 -11.16
C ASN A 319 -26.09 -11.55 -11.47
N LYS A 320 -26.10 -12.86 -11.18
CA LYS A 320 -27.26 -13.75 -11.38
C LYS A 320 -28.51 -13.30 -10.61
N ASP A 321 -28.33 -12.67 -9.45
CA ASP A 321 -29.45 -12.19 -8.63
C ASP A 321 -30.09 -10.91 -9.20
N GLU A 322 -29.34 -10.14 -10.00
CA GLU A 322 -29.82 -8.91 -10.64
C GLU A 322 -30.36 -9.15 -12.05
N VAL A 323 -29.77 -10.12 -12.78
CA VAL A 323 -30.13 -10.47 -14.16
C VAL A 323 -30.44 -11.96 -14.23
N LEU A 324 -31.69 -12.30 -13.92
CA LEU A 324 -32.13 -13.67 -13.63
C LEU A 324 -31.97 -14.64 -14.81
N ASP A 325 -32.23 -14.18 -16.04
CA ASP A 325 -32.21 -14.98 -17.27
C ASP A 325 -30.85 -14.99 -17.98
N TYR A 326 -29.88 -14.19 -17.53
CA TYR A 326 -28.61 -14.00 -18.24
C TYR A 326 -27.88 -15.32 -18.52
N TYR A 327 -27.76 -16.16 -17.50
CA TYR A 327 -27.05 -17.44 -17.58
C TYR A 327 -27.86 -18.55 -18.26
N GLU A 328 -29.14 -18.30 -18.58
CA GLU A 328 -29.94 -19.17 -19.44
C GLU A 328 -29.69 -18.85 -20.92
N VAL A 329 -29.46 -17.57 -21.23
CA VAL A 329 -29.21 -17.06 -22.59
C VAL A 329 -27.72 -17.15 -22.99
N ILE A 330 -26.82 -16.86 -22.06
CA ILE A 330 -25.36 -16.84 -22.24
C ILE A 330 -24.73 -18.06 -21.59
N THR A 331 -24.28 -19.00 -22.42
CA THR A 331 -23.73 -20.29 -21.99
C THR A 331 -22.25 -20.23 -21.63
N SER A 332 -21.51 -19.27 -22.17
CA SER A 332 -20.07 -19.10 -21.95
C SER A 332 -19.79 -17.67 -21.48
N PRO A 333 -20.12 -17.33 -20.21
CA PRO A 333 -19.93 -15.99 -19.67
C PRO A 333 -18.45 -15.62 -19.61
N MET A 334 -18.14 -14.35 -19.83
CA MET A 334 -16.78 -13.81 -19.72
C MET A 334 -16.82 -12.33 -19.35
N ASP A 335 -15.83 -11.89 -18.59
CA ASP A 335 -15.65 -10.51 -18.12
C ASP A 335 -14.15 -10.24 -17.84
N LEU A 336 -13.79 -8.96 -17.69
CA LEU A 336 -12.40 -8.54 -17.56
C LEU A 336 -11.74 -8.97 -16.24
N ALA A 337 -12.50 -9.21 -15.16
CA ALA A 337 -11.93 -9.73 -13.91
C ALA A 337 -11.66 -11.23 -14.01
N THR A 338 -12.56 -11.99 -14.65
CA THR A 338 -12.30 -13.41 -14.97
C THR A 338 -11.08 -13.55 -15.88
N MET A 339 -10.93 -12.68 -16.89
CA MET A 339 -9.73 -12.65 -17.73
C MET A 339 -8.46 -12.32 -16.93
N GLU A 340 -8.53 -11.40 -15.96
CA GLU A 340 -7.39 -11.06 -15.09
C GLU A 340 -6.97 -12.26 -14.23
N GLU A 341 -7.94 -12.98 -13.66
CA GLU A 341 -7.68 -14.21 -12.92
C GLU A 341 -7.05 -15.29 -13.81
N LYS A 342 -7.58 -15.50 -15.02
CA LYS A 342 -7.01 -16.44 -15.99
C LYS A 342 -5.58 -16.08 -16.37
N LEU A 343 -5.29 -14.81 -16.63
CA LEU A 343 -3.95 -14.34 -16.99
C LEU A 343 -2.94 -14.51 -15.85
N ASN A 344 -3.33 -14.18 -14.62
CA ASN A 344 -2.49 -14.33 -13.42
C ASN A 344 -2.16 -15.80 -13.09
N ASN A 345 -3.01 -16.74 -13.54
CA ASN A 345 -2.87 -18.17 -13.36
C ASN A 345 -2.35 -18.89 -14.62
N ASP A 346 -1.76 -18.16 -15.56
CA ASP A 346 -1.16 -18.67 -16.81
C ASP A 346 -2.13 -19.54 -17.65
N LYS A 347 -3.42 -19.15 -17.68
CA LYS A 347 -4.48 -19.82 -18.45
C LYS A 347 -4.63 -19.30 -19.89
N TYR A 348 -3.65 -18.54 -20.38
CA TYR A 348 -3.56 -18.06 -21.76
C TYR A 348 -2.21 -18.47 -22.36
N PRO A 349 -2.06 -19.74 -22.80
CA PRO A 349 -0.83 -20.22 -23.43
C PRO A 349 -0.57 -19.51 -24.77
N THR A 350 -1.61 -19.03 -25.44
CA THR A 350 -1.55 -18.31 -26.70
C THR A 350 -2.28 -16.96 -26.61
N VAL A 351 -1.94 -16.02 -27.49
CA VAL A 351 -2.55 -14.67 -27.51
C VAL A 351 -3.99 -14.77 -28.01
N GLU A 352 -4.24 -15.72 -28.91
CA GLU A 352 -5.50 -16.06 -29.53
C GLU A 352 -6.54 -16.49 -28.49
N GLU A 353 -6.15 -17.26 -27.47
CA GLU A 353 -7.05 -17.63 -26.37
C GLU A 353 -7.47 -16.42 -25.52
N PHE A 354 -6.55 -15.46 -25.32
CA PHE A 354 -6.89 -14.21 -24.64
C PHE A 354 -7.84 -13.36 -25.49
N ILE A 355 -7.57 -13.23 -26.79
CA ILE A 355 -8.42 -12.49 -27.74
C ILE A 355 -9.81 -13.13 -27.81
N HIS A 356 -9.90 -14.45 -27.86
CA HIS A 356 -11.18 -15.16 -27.88
C HIS A 356 -12.05 -14.82 -26.66
N ASP A 357 -11.47 -14.83 -25.46
CA ASP A 357 -12.19 -14.43 -24.25
C ASP A 357 -12.59 -12.95 -24.28
N ALA A 358 -11.72 -12.07 -24.77
CA ALA A 358 -12.07 -10.65 -24.93
C ALA A 358 -13.23 -10.47 -25.92
N GLN A 359 -13.24 -11.23 -27.02
CA GLN A 359 -14.35 -11.26 -27.97
C GLN A 359 -15.63 -11.85 -27.37
N LEU A 360 -15.53 -12.85 -26.49
CA LEU A 360 -16.68 -13.36 -25.74
C LEU A 360 -17.34 -12.26 -24.91
N VAL A 361 -16.57 -11.38 -24.26
CA VAL A 361 -17.13 -10.22 -23.54
C VAL A 361 -18.04 -9.39 -24.46
N PHE A 362 -17.57 -9.09 -25.68
CA PHE A 362 -18.30 -8.23 -26.61
C PHE A 362 -19.48 -8.94 -27.30
N THR A 363 -19.28 -10.19 -27.73
CA THR A 363 -20.30 -10.97 -28.44
C THR A 363 -21.42 -11.40 -27.51
N ASN A 364 -21.13 -11.80 -26.26
CA ASN A 364 -22.16 -12.05 -25.25
C ASN A 364 -22.97 -10.79 -24.95
N CYS A 365 -22.30 -9.63 -24.86
CA CYS A 365 -22.98 -8.35 -24.68
C CYS A 365 -23.95 -8.06 -25.83
N LYS A 366 -23.51 -8.22 -27.10
CA LYS A 366 -24.34 -8.04 -28.30
C LYS A 366 -25.48 -9.07 -28.42
N LYS A 367 -25.25 -10.31 -27.98
CA LYS A 367 -26.24 -11.39 -28.02
C LYS A 367 -27.37 -11.16 -27.02
N TYR A 368 -27.03 -10.72 -25.81
CA TYR A 368 -28.01 -10.53 -24.74
C TYR A 368 -28.72 -9.16 -24.81
N ASN A 369 -28.00 -8.10 -25.21
CA ASN A 369 -28.54 -6.73 -25.19
C ASN A 369 -28.95 -6.26 -26.60
N GLY A 370 -30.00 -5.46 -26.70
CA GLY A 370 -30.42 -4.87 -27.98
C GLY A 370 -29.38 -3.93 -28.60
N GLU A 371 -29.32 -3.86 -29.93
CA GLU A 371 -28.30 -3.14 -30.72
C GLU A 371 -28.16 -1.64 -30.37
N GLY A 372 -29.25 -1.00 -29.94
CA GLY A 372 -29.26 0.41 -29.55
C GLY A 372 -28.78 0.70 -28.11
N SER A 373 -28.57 -0.35 -27.31
CA SER A 373 -28.29 -0.21 -25.87
C SER A 373 -26.95 0.46 -25.57
N VAL A 374 -26.86 1.06 -24.39
CA VAL A 374 -25.61 1.64 -23.89
C VAL A 374 -24.50 0.59 -23.76
N TYR A 375 -24.87 -0.66 -23.46
CA TYR A 375 -23.97 -1.80 -23.30
C TYR A 375 -23.34 -2.21 -24.64
N VAL A 376 -24.14 -2.35 -25.69
CA VAL A 376 -23.65 -2.69 -27.04
C VAL A 376 -22.75 -1.58 -27.58
N LYS A 377 -23.13 -0.31 -27.37
CA LYS A 377 -22.28 0.84 -27.75
C LYS A 377 -20.96 0.85 -27.01
N ALA A 378 -20.95 0.49 -25.72
CA ALA A 378 -19.75 0.39 -24.91
C ALA A 378 -18.85 -0.77 -25.39
N ALA A 379 -19.44 -1.95 -25.65
CA ALA A 379 -18.73 -3.12 -26.20
C ALA A 379 -18.04 -2.77 -27.52
N GLY A 380 -18.75 -2.17 -28.49
CA GLY A 380 -18.15 -1.81 -29.78
C GLY A 380 -17.08 -0.70 -29.71
N ARG A 381 -17.08 0.14 -28.67
CA ARG A 381 -15.99 1.09 -28.42
C ARG A 381 -14.76 0.39 -27.83
N LEU A 382 -14.99 -0.52 -26.88
CA LEU A 382 -13.91 -1.25 -26.21
C LEU A 382 -13.24 -2.27 -27.13
N GLU A 383 -14.02 -2.96 -27.97
CA GLU A 383 -13.55 -3.88 -29.01
C GLU A 383 -12.64 -3.18 -30.02
N ARG A 384 -13.02 -1.98 -30.51
CA ARG A 384 -12.16 -1.18 -31.39
C ARG A 384 -10.87 -0.75 -30.72
N GLU A 385 -10.93 -0.38 -29.43
CA GLU A 385 -9.73 -0.03 -28.68
C GLU A 385 -8.80 -1.24 -28.50
N MET A 386 -9.35 -2.43 -28.22
CA MET A 386 -8.58 -3.67 -28.17
C MET A 386 -7.82 -3.92 -29.47
N TRP A 387 -8.52 -3.89 -30.60
CA TRP A 387 -7.90 -4.12 -31.91
C TRP A 387 -6.86 -3.06 -32.28
N ARG A 388 -7.13 -1.79 -31.97
CA ARG A 388 -6.16 -0.70 -32.14
C ARG A 388 -4.85 -0.99 -31.40
N ARG A 389 -4.92 -1.50 -30.17
CA ARG A 389 -3.75 -1.84 -29.35
C ARG A 389 -3.04 -3.10 -29.85
N ILE A 390 -3.79 -4.12 -30.29
CA ILE A 390 -3.21 -5.34 -30.86
C ILE A 390 -2.38 -5.00 -32.11
N LYS A 391 -2.87 -4.09 -32.97
CA LYS A 391 -2.13 -3.59 -34.14
C LYS A 391 -0.84 -2.83 -33.82
N GLU A 392 -0.76 -2.19 -32.65
CA GLU A 392 0.45 -1.47 -32.22
C GLU A 392 1.59 -2.44 -31.86
N VAL A 393 1.29 -3.71 -31.61
CA VAL A 393 2.27 -4.76 -31.33
C VAL A 393 2.62 -5.47 -32.65
N PRO A 394 3.84 -5.30 -33.19
CA PRO A 394 4.22 -5.85 -34.50
C PRO A 394 3.96 -7.35 -34.62
N GLU A 395 4.27 -8.11 -33.55
CA GLU A 395 4.10 -9.56 -33.45
C GLU A 395 2.64 -10.00 -33.53
N TRP A 396 1.67 -9.13 -33.19
CA TRP A 396 0.25 -9.46 -33.12
C TRP A 396 -0.59 -8.78 -34.20
N SER A 397 0.04 -7.94 -35.02
CA SER A 397 -0.64 -7.12 -36.03
C SER A 397 -1.47 -7.93 -37.04
N HIS A 398 -1.10 -9.18 -37.30
CA HIS A 398 -1.82 -10.12 -38.19
C HIS A 398 -3.09 -10.72 -37.56
N LEU A 399 -3.19 -10.74 -36.22
CA LEU A 399 -4.29 -11.41 -35.51
C LEU A 399 -5.63 -10.74 -35.77
N GLU A 400 -5.67 -9.43 -36.07
CA GLU A 400 -6.93 -8.78 -36.44
C GLU A 400 -7.46 -9.25 -37.79
N SER A 401 -6.59 -9.52 -38.76
CA SER A 401 -7.05 -10.06 -40.05
C SER A 401 -7.54 -11.50 -39.95
N GLU A 402 -7.02 -12.26 -38.98
CA GLU A 402 -7.33 -13.68 -38.79
C GLU A 402 -8.54 -13.91 -37.88
N LEU A 403 -8.66 -13.12 -36.81
CA LEU A 403 -9.67 -13.28 -35.76
C LEU A 403 -10.70 -12.15 -35.72
N GLY A 404 -10.45 -11.03 -36.39
CA GLY A 404 -11.22 -9.79 -36.25
C GLY A 404 -12.65 -9.82 -36.79
N GLY A 405 -13.03 -10.85 -37.56
CA GLY A 405 -14.38 -10.99 -38.13
C GLY A 405 -14.74 -9.90 -39.15
N LYS A 406 -15.08 -10.29 -40.37
CA LYS A 406 -15.82 -9.41 -41.30
C LYS A 406 -17.28 -9.35 -40.92
#